data_AF-A0A1H3N5T6-F1
#
_entry.id   AF-A0A1H3N5T6-F1
#
_cell.length_a   1.000
_cell.length_b   1.000
_cell.length_c   1.000
_cell.angle_alpha   90.00
_cell.angle_beta   90.00
_cell.angle_gamma   90.00
#
_symmetry.space_group_name_H-M   'P 1'
#
loop_
_entity.id
_entity.type
_entity.pdbx_description
1 polymer ?
#
loop_
_entity_poly.entity_id
_entity_poly.type
_entity_poly.pdbx_seq_one_letter_code
_entity_poly.pdbx_strand_id
1 'polypeptide(L)'
;MQVTLVPFADILPKDLSDLSEDLRRLGFAAEIGRTLSLPPEAYQLDRRQYHAEVLLALLQHQPGQRVLGITSSDLYAGNLNFVFGMADLAGRAAVISLYRLREAADDAIFRERMAKEAVHEL
;
A
#
# COMPACT_ATOMS: atom_id res chain seq x y z
N MET A 1 -5.78 10.53 13.60
CA MET A 1 -4.70 9.51 13.74
C MET A 1 -3.60 9.84 12.75
N GLN A 2 -2.32 9.75 13.12
CA GLN A 2 -1.21 10.02 12.20
C GLN A 2 -0.92 8.78 11.34
N VAL A 3 -0.80 8.97 10.02
CA VAL A 3 -0.53 7.90 9.06
C VAL A 3 0.65 8.31 8.18
N THR A 4 1.68 7.47 8.12
CA THR A 4 2.82 7.65 7.23
C THR A 4 2.66 6.77 6.00
N LEU A 5 2.57 7.39 4.83
CA LEU A 5 2.49 6.74 3.52
C LEU A 5 3.91 6.41 3.04
N VAL A 6 4.25 5.12 2.95
CA VAL A 6 5.58 4.65 2.59
C VAL A 6 5.53 4.04 1.18
N PRO A 7 5.97 4.75 0.13
CA PRO A 7 5.97 4.19 -1.21
C PRO A 7 7.04 3.10 -1.36
N PHE A 8 6.70 2.01 -2.02
CA PHE A 8 7.62 0.98 -2.50
C PHE A 8 7.87 1.15 -3.99
N ALA A 9 9.13 1.43 -4.33
CA ALA A 9 9.58 1.67 -5.70
C ALA A 9 8.75 2.78 -6.42
N ASP A 10 8.71 2.73 -7.76
CA ASP A 10 8.22 3.80 -8.63
C ASP A 10 6.69 3.95 -8.59
N ILE A 11 6.18 4.59 -7.54
CA ILE A 11 4.79 5.09 -7.48
C ILE A 11 4.71 6.45 -8.18
N LEU A 12 3.66 6.67 -8.97
CA LEU A 12 3.40 7.98 -9.56
C LEU A 12 3.20 9.02 -8.43
N PRO A 13 3.90 10.18 -8.46
CA PRO A 13 3.74 11.20 -7.42
C PRO A 13 2.29 11.69 -7.26
N LYS A 14 1.53 11.71 -8.36
CA LYS A 14 0.10 12.04 -8.35
C LYS A 14 -0.72 11.07 -7.49
N ASP A 15 -0.48 9.77 -7.60
CA ASP A 15 -1.23 8.75 -6.86
C ASP A 15 -1.01 8.91 -5.34
N LEU A 16 0.23 9.18 -4.92
CA LEU A 16 0.56 9.46 -3.51
C LEU A 16 -0.08 10.76 -3.01
N SER A 17 -0.06 11.82 -3.83
CA SER A 17 -0.67 13.11 -3.48
C SER A 17 -2.18 12.97 -3.33
N ASP A 18 -2.85 12.34 -4.31
CA ASP A 18 -4.29 12.12 -4.31
C ASP A 18 -4.72 11.30 -3.07
N LEU A 19 -4.00 10.21 -2.78
CA LEU A 19 -4.30 9.37 -1.61
C LEU A 19 -4.08 10.13 -0.29
N SER A 20 -2.99 10.90 -0.18
CA SER A 20 -2.71 11.73 0.99
C SER A 20 -3.81 12.77 1.23
N GLU A 21 -4.27 13.44 0.18
CA GLU A 21 -5.38 14.39 0.24
C GLU A 21 -6.69 13.73 0.69
N ASP A 22 -7.02 12.56 0.13
CA ASP A 22 -8.28 11.88 0.43
C ASP A 22 -8.29 11.35 1.86
N LEU A 23 -7.18 10.77 2.34
CA LEU A 23 -7.04 10.38 3.74
C LEU A 23 -7.14 11.59 4.69
N ARG A 24 -6.59 12.75 4.31
CA ARG A 24 -6.75 13.99 5.09
C ARG A 24 -8.21 14.46 5.15
N ARG A 25 -8.94 14.40 4.04
CA ARG A 25 -10.39 14.70 4.01
C ARG A 25 -11.20 13.75 4.89
N LEU A 26 -10.75 12.52 5.04
CA LEU A 26 -11.37 11.50 5.89
C LEU A 26 -10.94 11.57 7.37
N GLY A 27 -10.11 12.55 7.75
CA GLY A 27 -9.74 12.80 9.15
C GLY A 27 -8.43 12.17 9.62
N PHE A 28 -7.64 11.57 8.70
CA PHE A 28 -6.30 11.09 9.00
C PHE A 28 -5.27 12.21 8.82
N ALA A 29 -4.27 12.28 9.71
CA ALA A 29 -3.10 13.14 9.50
C ALA A 29 -2.09 12.37 8.64
N ALA A 30 -2.32 12.35 7.32
CA ALA A 30 -1.51 11.61 6.36
C ALA A 30 -0.28 12.42 5.90
N GLU A 31 0.90 11.79 5.93
CA GLU A 31 2.18 12.36 5.49
C GLU A 31 2.93 11.34 4.63
N ILE A 32 3.60 11.81 3.57
CA ILE A 32 4.39 10.96 2.69
C ILE A 32 5.78 10.79 3.31
N GLY A 33 6.16 9.54 3.59
CA GLY A 33 7.44 9.14 4.15
C GLY A 33 8.50 8.84 3.08
N ARG A 34 9.58 8.21 3.52
CA ARG A 34 10.69 7.79 2.65
C ARG A 34 10.27 6.62 1.75
N THR A 35 10.68 6.66 0.49
CA THR A 35 10.56 5.53 -0.43
C THR A 35 11.45 4.36 -0.02
N LEU A 36 10.88 3.15 -0.03
CA LEU A 36 11.60 1.89 0.15
C LEU A 36 11.77 1.18 -1.19
N SER A 37 12.84 0.39 -1.32
CA SER A 37 13.00 -0.54 -2.42
C SER A 37 12.13 -1.77 -2.20
N LEU A 38 11.65 -2.37 -3.29
CA LEU A 38 11.03 -3.69 -3.23
C LEU A 38 12.11 -4.74 -2.96
N PRO A 39 11.97 -5.57 -1.91
CA PRO A 39 12.95 -6.62 -1.61
C PRO A 39 12.89 -7.72 -2.69
N PRO A 40 14.01 -8.04 -3.37
CA PRO A 40 14.05 -9.08 -4.39
C PRO A 40 13.57 -10.45 -3.88
N GLU A 41 13.82 -10.76 -2.62
CA GLU A 41 13.42 -12.00 -1.95
C GLU A 41 11.90 -12.15 -1.77
N ALA A 42 11.13 -11.05 -1.83
CA ALA A 42 9.68 -11.12 -1.77
C ALA A 42 9.05 -11.42 -3.14
N TYR A 43 9.81 -11.33 -4.23
CA TYR A 43 9.29 -11.54 -5.57
C TYR A 43 9.22 -13.02 -5.92
N GLN A 44 8.03 -13.50 -6.28
CA GLN A 44 7.84 -14.86 -6.76
C GLN A 44 7.73 -14.88 -8.29
N LEU A 45 8.74 -15.45 -8.94
CA LEU A 45 8.90 -15.41 -10.40
C LEU A 45 7.72 -16.01 -11.16
N ASP A 46 7.24 -17.19 -10.76
CA ASP A 46 6.15 -17.89 -11.45
C ASP A 46 4.82 -17.12 -11.40
N ARG A 47 4.62 -16.37 -10.32
CA ARG A 47 3.44 -15.53 -10.09
C ARG A 47 3.58 -14.15 -10.71
N ARG A 48 4.82 -13.66 -10.81
CA ARG A 48 5.15 -12.26 -11.11
C ARG A 48 4.52 -11.30 -10.09
N GLN A 49 4.48 -11.73 -8.83
CA GLN A 49 3.87 -11.03 -7.69
C GLN A 49 4.86 -10.94 -6.52
N TYR A 50 4.63 -9.99 -5.61
CA TYR A 50 5.37 -9.87 -4.36
C TYR A 50 4.57 -10.43 -3.17
N HIS A 51 5.26 -11.05 -2.22
CA HIS A 51 4.68 -11.59 -0.99
C HIS A 51 4.36 -10.45 -0.01
N ALA A 52 3.08 -10.20 0.27
CA ALA A 52 2.61 -9.06 1.06
C ALA A 52 3.20 -9.07 2.49
N GLU A 53 3.30 -10.25 3.10
CA GLU A 53 3.83 -10.49 4.44
C GLU A 53 5.29 -10.00 4.57
N VAL A 54 6.11 -10.15 3.53
CA VAL A 54 7.50 -9.68 3.55
C VAL A 54 7.56 -8.16 3.51
N LEU A 55 6.75 -7.52 2.66
CA LEU A 55 6.63 -6.06 2.61
C LEU A 55 6.08 -5.50 3.93
N LEU A 56 5.09 -6.17 4.52
CA LEU A 56 4.50 -5.79 5.80
C LEU A 56 5.54 -5.82 6.94
N ALA A 57 6.38 -6.87 6.98
CA ALA A 57 7.46 -6.97 7.95
C ALA A 57 8.48 -5.82 7.82
N LEU A 58 8.78 -5.35 6.60
CA LEU A 58 9.64 -4.18 6.40
C LEU A 58 9.01 -2.89 6.95
N LEU A 59 7.70 -2.73 6.78
CA LEU A 59 6.96 -1.55 7.24
C LEU A 59 6.85 -1.48 8.76
N GLN A 60 6.79 -2.62 9.46
CA GLN A 60 6.77 -2.66 10.93
C GLN A 60 7.97 -1.96 11.56
N HIS A 61 9.09 -1.86 10.85
CA HIS A 61 10.32 -1.18 11.30
C HIS A 61 10.36 0.32 10.95
N GLN A 62 9.41 0.84 10.16
CA GLN A 62 9.36 2.26 9.81
C GLN A 62 8.83 3.11 10.98
N PRO A 63 9.28 4.37 11.13
CA PRO A 63 8.75 5.26 12.16
C PRO A 63 7.30 5.66 11.85
N GLY A 64 6.54 6.05 12.88
CA GLY A 64 5.15 6.53 12.74
C GLY A 64 4.13 5.75 13.58
N GLN A 65 2.98 6.37 13.84
CA GLN A 65 1.89 5.75 14.63
C GLN A 65 1.14 4.68 13.82
N ARG A 66 0.87 4.97 12.55
CA ARG A 66 0.39 4.03 11.53
C ARG A 66 1.24 4.18 10.28
N VAL A 67 1.58 3.07 9.65
CA VAL A 67 2.43 3.02 8.46
C VAL A 67 1.66 2.28 7.37
N LEU A 68 1.40 2.95 6.25
CA LEU A 68 0.75 2.36 5.09
C LEU A 68 1.76 2.31 3.94
N GLY A 69 2.21 1.12 3.58
CA GLY A 69 3.00 0.87 2.39
C GLY A 69 2.15 0.94 1.13
N ILE A 70 2.67 1.56 0.08
CA ILE A 70 1.98 1.63 -1.22
C ILE A 70 2.90 1.06 -2.29
N THR A 71 2.46 0.05 -3.04
CA THR A 71 3.22 -0.52 -4.16
C THR A 71 2.42 -0.52 -5.46
N SER A 72 3.09 -0.32 -6.60
CA SER A 72 2.49 -0.55 -7.93
C SER A 72 2.61 -2.00 -8.39
N SER A 73 3.28 -2.86 -7.61
CA SER A 73 3.44 -4.29 -7.94
C SER A 73 2.27 -5.11 -7.43
N ASP A 74 1.91 -6.18 -8.15
CA ASP A 74 0.86 -7.09 -7.72
C ASP A 74 1.29 -7.90 -6.48
N LEU A 75 0.35 -8.12 -5.56
CA LEU A 75 0.62 -8.75 -4.26
C LEU A 75 -0.15 -10.06 -4.10
N TYR A 76 0.45 -10.99 -3.37
CA TYR A 76 -0.21 -12.21 -2.88
C TYR A 76 0.14 -12.47 -1.42
N ALA A 77 -0.67 -13.32 -0.78
CA ALA A 77 -0.55 -13.67 0.62
C ALA A 77 -0.94 -15.12 0.85
N GLY A 78 -0.14 -15.86 1.63
CA GLY A 78 -0.31 -17.30 1.85
C GLY A 78 -0.66 -18.06 0.56
N ASN A 79 -1.85 -18.69 0.54
CA ASN A 79 -2.36 -19.46 -0.61
C ASN A 79 -3.34 -18.69 -1.50
N LEU A 80 -3.53 -17.38 -1.29
CA LEU A 80 -4.42 -16.55 -2.10
C LEU A 80 -3.82 -16.27 -3.48
N ASN A 81 -4.69 -16.07 -4.48
CA ASN A 81 -4.26 -15.72 -5.83
C ASN A 81 -3.64 -14.32 -5.89
N PHE A 82 -4.24 -13.37 -5.17
CA PHE A 82 -3.74 -12.02 -4.98
C PHE A 82 -4.40 -11.41 -3.73
N VAL A 83 -3.87 -10.27 -3.28
CA VAL A 83 -4.50 -9.38 -2.31
C VAL A 83 -4.40 -7.93 -2.78
N PHE A 84 -5.41 -7.12 -2.45
CA PHE A 84 -5.34 -5.67 -2.66
C PHE A 84 -4.51 -5.00 -1.57
N GLY A 85 -4.59 -5.50 -0.35
CA GLY A 85 -3.75 -5.09 0.76
C GLY A 85 -3.57 -6.18 1.80
N MET A 86 -2.79 -5.83 2.82
CA MET A 86 -2.65 -6.63 4.02
C MET A 86 -2.24 -5.73 5.19
N ALA A 87 -2.96 -5.85 6.30
CA ALA A 87 -2.63 -5.23 7.57
C ALA A 87 -2.19 -6.24 8.63
N ASP A 88 -1.37 -5.76 9.56
CA ASP A 88 -1.10 -6.47 10.80
C ASP A 88 -2.30 -6.28 11.75
N LEU A 89 -3.06 -7.36 12.00
CA LEU A 89 -4.27 -7.39 12.85
C LEU A 89 -4.08 -6.75 14.23
N ALA A 90 -2.89 -6.84 14.81
CA ALA A 90 -2.56 -6.24 16.10
C ALA A 90 -1.52 -5.10 16.01
N GLY A 91 -1.07 -4.80 14.80
CA GLY A 91 0.05 -3.92 14.55
C GLY A 91 -0.32 -2.51 14.12
N ARG A 92 0.69 -1.85 13.57
CA ARG A 92 0.61 -0.47 13.06
C ARG A 92 0.87 -0.36 11.56
N ALA A 93 1.23 -1.47 10.93
CA ALA A 93 1.67 -1.51 9.55
C ALA A 93 0.57 -2.15 8.69
N ALA A 94 0.43 -1.62 7.48
CA ALA A 94 -0.39 -2.16 6.43
C ALA A 94 0.29 -1.91 5.08
N VAL A 95 0.01 -2.70 4.06
CA VAL A 95 0.47 -2.48 2.69
C VAL A 95 -0.70 -2.59 1.73
N ILE A 96 -0.75 -1.75 0.70
CA ILE A 96 -1.71 -1.84 -0.40
C ILE A 96 -1.00 -1.89 -1.76
N SER A 97 -1.59 -2.60 -2.69
CA SER A 97 -1.21 -2.69 -4.09
C SER A 97 -2.14 -1.86 -4.97
N LEU A 98 -1.56 -0.98 -5.77
CA LEU A 98 -2.27 -0.21 -6.78
C LEU A 98 -2.50 -1.01 -8.07
N TYR A 99 -1.81 -2.15 -8.25
CA TYR A 99 -1.75 -2.89 -9.50
C TYR A 99 -3.15 -3.25 -10.02
N ARG A 100 -3.92 -3.95 -9.19
CA ARG A 100 -5.27 -4.41 -9.55
C ARG A 100 -6.34 -3.36 -9.34
N LEU A 101 -6.09 -2.36 -8.49
CA LEU A 101 -7.03 -1.24 -8.32
C LEU A 101 -7.17 -0.44 -9.63
N ARG A 102 -6.09 -0.35 -10.40
CA ARG A 102 -6.02 0.33 -11.70
C ARG A 102 -6.66 -0.46 -12.86
N GLU A 103 -6.89 -1.77 -12.69
CA GLU A 103 -7.50 -2.59 -13.73
C GLU A 103 -8.95 -2.15 -14.00
N ALA A 104 -9.24 -1.90 -15.29
CA ALA A 104 -10.55 -1.47 -15.79
C ALA A 104 -11.16 -0.27 -15.02
N ALA A 105 -10.31 0.64 -14.54
CA ALA A 105 -10.71 1.86 -13.86
C ALA A 105 -10.28 3.08 -14.68
N ASP A 106 -11.15 4.09 -14.76
CA ASP A 106 -10.72 5.44 -15.07
C ASP A 106 -10.05 6.08 -13.85
N ASP A 107 -9.52 7.29 -14.01
CA ASP A 107 -8.81 7.99 -12.93
C ASP A 107 -9.69 8.25 -11.69
N ALA A 108 -10.99 8.46 -11.88
CA ALA A 108 -11.91 8.74 -10.77
C ALA A 108 -12.19 7.47 -9.96
N ILE A 109 -12.52 6.37 -10.65
CA ILE A 109 -12.75 5.05 -10.05
C ILE A 109 -11.46 4.56 -9.39
N PHE A 110 -10.30 4.75 -10.03
CA PHE A 110 -9.02 4.35 -9.47
C PHE A 110 -8.71 5.09 -8.18
N ARG A 111 -8.87 6.43 -8.16
CA ARG A 111 -8.69 7.25 -6.94
C ARG A 111 -9.63 6.81 -5.82
N GLU A 112 -10.90 6.56 -6.13
CA GLU A 112 -11.87 6.06 -5.15
C GLU A 112 -11.46 4.71 -4.57
N ARG A 113 -11.01 3.77 -5.41
CA ARG A 113 -10.52 2.45 -5.00
C ARG A 113 -9.28 2.54 -4.11
N MET A 114 -8.31 3.40 -4.46
CA MET A 114 -7.12 3.64 -3.63
C MET A 114 -7.51 4.09 -2.22
N ALA A 115 -8.40 5.08 -2.12
CA ALA A 115 -8.84 5.61 -0.83
C ALA A 115 -9.61 4.55 -0.02
N LYS A 116 -10.51 3.79 -0.67
CA LYS A 116 -11.27 2.71 -0.02
C LYS A 116 -10.37 1.62 0.53
N GLU A 117 -9.41 1.15 -0.26
CA GLU A 117 -8.48 0.10 0.16
C GLU A 117 -7.56 0.59 1.28
N ALA A 118 -7.02 1.81 1.17
CA ALA A 118 -6.21 2.39 2.23
C ALA A 118 -6.97 2.49 3.56
N VAL A 119 -8.25 2.89 3.53
CA VAL A 119 -9.09 2.97 4.73
C VAL A 119 -9.47 1.58 5.25
N HIS A 120 -9.61 0.58 4.38
CA HIS A 120 -9.89 -0.80 4.78
C HIS A 120 -8.76 -1.37 5.65
N GLU A 121 -7.51 -1.05 5.30
CA GLU A 121 -6.32 -1.62 5.95
C GLU A 121 -5.80 -0.80 7.15
N LEU A 122 -6.25 0.45 7.35
CA LEU A 122 -5.79 1.37 8.41
C LEU A 122 -6.55 1.23 9.74
#